data_AF-A0A212CF85-F1
#
_entry.id   AF-A0A212CF85-F1
#
_cell.length_a   1.000
_cell.length_b   1.000
_cell.length_c   1.000
_cell.angle_alpha   90.00
_cell.angle_beta   90.00
_cell.angle_gamma   90.00
#
_symmetry.space_group_name_H-M   'P 1'
#
loop_
_entity.id
_entity.type
_entity.pdbx_description
1 polymer ?
#
loop_
_entity_poly.entity_id
_entity_poly.type
_entity_poly.pdbx_seq_one_letter_code
_entity_poly.pdbx_strand_id
1 'polypeptide(L)'
;LYNVFPRIMNFLPGPQQTLFSKWEKLKMFVANVIENHKRNWNPAEARDFIDAYLQEIEKHKGNTASCFHEENLIYNTLDLFFAGAETTSTTLHWGLLYMALKSPS
;
A
#
# COMPACT_ATOMS: atom_id res chain seq x y z
N LEU A 1 -20.18 10.61 -6.45
CA LEU A 1 -20.05 12.06 -6.15
C LEU A 1 -18.60 12.57 -6.15
N TYR A 2 -17.59 11.76 -5.80
CA TYR A 2 -16.16 12.14 -5.86
C TYR A 2 -15.59 12.37 -7.29
N ASN A 3 -16.24 11.85 -8.33
CA ASN A 3 -15.74 11.92 -9.72
C ASN A 3 -16.04 13.23 -10.46
N VAL A 4 -16.70 14.20 -9.83
CA VAL A 4 -17.28 15.31 -10.59
C VAL A 4 -16.23 16.36 -10.98
N PHE A 5 -15.22 16.68 -10.15
CA PHE A 5 -14.08 17.54 -10.55
C PHE A 5 -12.83 17.31 -9.67
N PRO A 6 -11.92 16.39 -10.02
CA PRO A 6 -10.72 16.07 -9.23
C PRO A 6 -9.79 17.27 -9.00
N ARG A 7 -9.65 18.14 -10.00
CA ARG A 7 -8.80 19.34 -9.93
C ARG A 7 -9.33 20.38 -8.94
N ILE A 8 -10.65 20.58 -8.83
CA ILE A 8 -11.24 21.59 -7.93
C ILE A 8 -11.12 21.12 -6.47
N MET A 9 -11.24 19.82 -6.24
CA MET A 9 -11.14 19.21 -4.90
C MET A 9 -9.73 19.39 -4.28
N ASN A 10 -8.69 19.53 -5.10
CA ASN A 10 -7.33 19.80 -4.64
C ASN A 10 -7.14 21.24 -4.11
N PHE A 11 -7.98 22.20 -4.50
CA PHE A 11 -7.87 23.61 -4.11
C PHE A 11 -8.89 24.04 -3.05
N LEU A 12 -9.92 23.23 -2.77
CA LEU A 12 -10.93 23.52 -1.76
C LEU A 12 -10.42 23.13 -0.36
N PRO A 13 -10.48 24.02 0.65
CA PRO A 13 -10.23 23.66 2.04
C PRO A 13 -11.31 22.68 2.54
N GLY A 14 -10.90 21.60 3.21
CA GLY A 14 -11.82 20.59 3.77
C GLY A 14 -11.19 19.22 4.08
N PRO A 15 -11.99 18.24 4.56
CA PRO A 15 -11.52 16.93 5.03
C PRO A 15 -10.68 16.14 4.02
N GLN A 16 -10.90 16.38 2.71
CA GLN A 16 -10.11 15.82 1.63
C GLN A 16 -8.61 16.18 1.72
N GLN A 17 -8.25 17.37 2.21
CA GLN A 17 -6.85 17.78 2.35
C GLN A 17 -6.15 16.96 3.44
N THR A 18 -6.87 16.65 4.53
CA THR A 18 -6.38 15.74 5.57
C THR A 18 -6.22 14.33 5.02
N LEU A 19 -7.14 13.85 4.18
CA LEU A 19 -7.02 12.54 3.52
C LEU A 19 -5.79 12.50 2.59
N PHE A 20 -5.59 13.51 1.75
CA PHE A 20 -4.41 13.61 0.88
C PHE A 20 -3.11 13.66 1.68
N SER A 21 -3.07 14.41 2.79
CA SER A 21 -1.89 14.45 3.67
C SER A 21 -1.60 13.09 4.31
N LYS A 22 -2.63 12.36 4.75
CA LYS A 22 -2.48 10.99 5.28
C LYS A 22 -1.98 10.03 4.20
N TRP A 23 -2.53 10.12 2.99
CA TRP A 23 -2.10 9.31 1.85
C TRP A 23 -0.64 9.56 1.50
N GLU A 24 -0.20 10.82 1.47
CA GLU A 24 1.20 11.16 1.22
C GLU A 24 2.14 10.59 2.28
N LYS A 25 1.75 10.66 3.56
CA LYS A 25 2.51 10.04 4.65
C LYS A 25 2.66 8.53 4.49
N LEU A 26 1.60 7.85 4.03
CA LEU A 26 1.62 6.40 3.77
C LEU A 26 2.55 6.05 2.60
N LYS A 27 2.47 6.79 1.49
CA LYS A 27 3.40 6.63 0.37
C LYS A 27 4.85 6.84 0.81
N MET A 28 5.12 7.90 1.57
CA MET A 28 6.46 8.18 2.11
C MET A 28 6.96 7.08 3.04
N PHE A 29 6.09 6.51 3.88
CA PHE A 29 6.43 5.38 4.72
C PHE A 29 6.85 4.16 3.88
N VAL A 30 6.05 3.78 2.89
CA VAL A 30 6.37 2.66 2.00
C VAL A 30 7.63 2.93 1.18
N ALA A 31 7.81 4.15 0.65
CA ALA A 31 9.02 4.55 -0.06
C ALA A 31 10.28 4.38 0.81
N ASN A 32 10.22 4.76 2.09
CA ASN A 32 11.33 4.55 3.02
C ASN A 32 11.61 3.06 3.30
N VAL A 33 10.56 2.22 3.35
CA VAL A 33 10.73 0.77 3.45
C VAL A 33 11.41 0.21 2.19
N ILE A 34 10.99 0.62 1.00
CA ILE A 34 11.62 0.22 -0.27
C ILE A 34 13.09 0.66 -0.33
N GLU A 35 13.40 1.88 0.10
CA GLU A 35 14.78 2.37 0.15
C GLU A 35 15.66 1.51 1.08
N ASN A 36 15.12 1.08 2.22
CA ASN A 36 15.83 0.14 3.09
C ASN A 36 16.07 -1.22 2.44
N HIS A 37 15.12 -1.73 1.64
CA HIS A 37 15.32 -2.96 0.87
C HIS A 37 16.41 -2.80 -0.18
N LYS A 38 16.43 -1.68 -0.89
CA LYS A 38 17.46 -1.36 -1.90
C LYS A 38 18.88 -1.33 -1.33
N ARG A 39 19.07 -0.83 -0.10
CA ARG A 39 20.41 -0.70 0.53
C ARG A 39 21.14 -2.02 0.73
N ASN A 40 20.42 -3.11 0.94
CA ASN A 40 20.98 -4.45 1.14
C ASN A 40 20.36 -5.47 0.18
N TRP A 41 19.94 -4.99 -1.00
CA TRP A 41 19.26 -5.81 -1.98
C TRP A 41 20.20 -6.86 -2.58
N ASN A 42 19.73 -8.11 -2.62
CA ASN A 42 20.40 -9.22 -3.25
C ASN A 42 19.60 -9.68 -4.48
N PRO A 43 20.06 -9.45 -5.72
CA PRO A 43 19.33 -9.86 -6.91
C PRO A 43 19.23 -11.39 -7.07
N ALA A 44 20.04 -12.17 -6.34
CA ALA A 44 19.99 -13.64 -6.39
C ALA A 44 18.91 -14.24 -5.49
N GLU A 45 18.40 -13.51 -4.50
CA GLU A 45 17.46 -14.04 -3.50
C GLU A 45 16.51 -12.94 -3.03
N ALA A 46 15.20 -13.14 -3.25
CA ALA A 46 14.17 -12.23 -2.76
C ALA A 46 13.72 -12.63 -1.35
N ARG A 47 13.79 -11.70 -0.38
CA ARG A 47 13.35 -11.93 1.00
C ARG A 47 11.84 -11.85 1.15
N ASP A 48 11.22 -10.98 0.36
CA ASP A 48 9.79 -10.71 0.37
C ASP A 48 9.29 -10.13 -0.96
N PHE A 49 8.03 -9.68 -0.97
CA PHE A 49 7.38 -9.07 -2.12
C PHE A 49 8.16 -7.87 -2.69
N ILE A 50 8.74 -7.02 -1.84
CA ILE A 50 9.43 -5.82 -2.28
C ILE A 50 10.69 -6.22 -3.06
N ASP A 51 11.50 -7.14 -2.53
CA ASP A 51 12.69 -7.61 -3.24
C ASP A 51 12.37 -8.33 -4.55
N ALA A 52 11.31 -9.15 -4.56
CA ALA A 52 10.86 -9.85 -5.76
C ALA A 52 10.41 -8.84 -6.84
N TYR A 53 9.74 -7.76 -6.45
CA TYR A 53 9.34 -6.72 -7.38
C TYR A 53 10.55 -5.91 -7.88
N LEU A 54 11.53 -5.64 -7.02
CA LEU A 54 12.79 -5.01 -7.43
C LEU A 54 13.55 -5.86 -8.47
N GLN A 55 13.51 -7.19 -8.36
CA GLN A 55 14.06 -8.08 -9.39
C GLN A 55 13.33 -7.94 -10.74
N GLU A 56 12.00 -7.85 -10.74
CA GLU A 56 11.24 -7.62 -11.97
C GLU A 56 11.52 -6.23 -12.56
N ILE A 57 11.72 -5.19 -11.74
CA ILE A 57 12.17 -3.87 -12.21
C ILE A 57 13.52 -3.98 -12.94
N GLU A 58 14.52 -4.65 -12.35
CA GLU A 58 15.85 -4.78 -12.98
C GLU A 58 15.80 -5.63 -14.26
N LYS A 59 15.02 -6.71 -14.27
CA LYS A 59 14.80 -7.57 -15.45
C LYS A 59 14.13 -6.83 -16.61
N HIS A 60 13.27 -5.85 -16.32
CA HIS A 60 12.57 -5.04 -17.32
C HIS A 60 13.24 -3.67 -17.57
N LYS A 61 14.47 -3.46 -17.09
CA LYS A 61 15.20 -2.20 -17.25
C LYS A 61 15.37 -1.84 -18.73
N GLY A 62 15.04 -0.59 -19.06
CA GLY A 62 15.06 -0.09 -20.43
C GLY A 62 13.77 -0.33 -21.22
N ASN A 63 12.85 -1.15 -20.73
CA ASN A 63 11.50 -1.25 -21.30
C ASN A 63 10.59 -0.18 -20.72
N THR A 64 10.41 0.93 -21.45
CA THR A 64 9.54 2.05 -21.05
C THR A 64 8.06 1.71 -21.01
N ALA A 65 7.64 0.58 -21.61
CA ALA A 65 6.26 0.09 -21.55
C ALA A 65 6.01 -0.87 -20.36
N SER A 66 7.02 -1.15 -19.54
CA SER A 66 6.88 -2.03 -18.38
C SER A 66 6.04 -1.38 -17.28
N CYS A 67 5.14 -2.16 -16.68
CA CYS A 67 4.44 -1.76 -15.46
C CYS A 67 5.31 -1.89 -14.20
N PHE A 68 6.49 -2.51 -14.30
CA PHE A 68 7.42 -2.65 -13.18
C PHE A 68 8.27 -1.38 -13.06
N HIS A 69 7.82 -0.47 -12.21
CA HIS A 69 8.55 0.70 -11.78
C HIS A 69 8.23 1.04 -10.32
N GLU A 70 9.08 1.83 -9.69
CA GLU A 70 9.05 2.09 -8.25
C GLU A 70 7.76 2.74 -7.76
N GLU A 71 7.14 3.63 -8.54
CA GLU A 71 5.84 4.19 -8.19
C GLU A 71 4.75 3.11 -8.10
N ASN A 72 4.70 2.15 -9.04
CA ASN A 72 3.76 1.04 -8.96
C ASN A 72 4.08 0.09 -7.81
N LEU A 73 5.35 -0.09 -7.45
CA LEU A 73 5.74 -0.84 -6.27
C LEU A 73 5.16 -0.21 -4.98
N ILE A 74 5.20 1.11 -4.85
CA ILE A 74 4.58 1.82 -3.71
C ILE A 74 3.07 1.53 -3.67
N TYR A 75 2.37 1.71 -4.78
CA TYR A 75 0.92 1.49 -4.83
C TYR A 75 0.52 0.04 -4.57
N ASN A 76 1.21 -0.92 -5.19
CA ASN A 76 0.93 -2.35 -4.99
C ASN A 76 1.20 -2.79 -3.55
N THR A 77 2.26 -2.27 -2.93
CA THR A 77 2.56 -2.56 -1.52
C THR A 77 1.46 -2.01 -0.59
N LEU A 78 0.98 -0.79 -0.85
CA LEU A 78 -0.13 -0.21 -0.10
C LEU A 78 -1.43 -0.99 -0.31
N ASP A 79 -1.73 -1.40 -1.54
CA ASP A 79 -2.92 -2.18 -1.87
C ASP A 79 -2.94 -3.52 -1.11
N LEU A 80 -1.84 -4.29 -1.19
CA LEU A 80 -1.67 -5.53 -0.43
C LEU A 80 -1.82 -5.31 1.07
N PHE A 81 -1.21 -4.25 1.61
CA PHE A 81 -1.28 -3.94 3.03
C PHE A 81 -2.72 -3.62 3.47
N PHE A 82 -3.44 -2.77 2.73
CA PHE A 82 -4.83 -2.43 3.09
C PHE A 82 -5.78 -3.60 2.93
N ALA A 83 -5.68 -4.33 1.81
CA ALA A 83 -6.50 -5.50 1.54
C ALA A 83 -6.39 -6.53 2.68
N GLY A 84 -5.18 -6.80 3.16
CA GLY A 84 -4.94 -7.74 4.26
C GLY A 84 -5.34 -7.18 5.63
N ALA A 85 -4.99 -5.93 5.93
CA ALA A 85 -5.16 -5.36 7.26
C ALA A 85 -6.63 -5.09 7.60
N GLU A 86 -7.40 -4.48 6.69
CA GLU A 86 -8.79 -4.10 6.96
C GLU A 86 -9.69 -5.34 7.09
N THR A 87 -9.57 -6.28 6.16
CA THR A 87 -10.39 -7.50 6.14
C THR A 87 -10.12 -8.37 7.36
N THR A 88 -8.84 -8.59 7.70
CA THR A 88 -8.46 -9.41 8.86
C THR A 88 -8.87 -8.73 10.17
N SER A 89 -8.61 -7.42 10.32
CA SER A 89 -9.01 -6.66 11.51
C SER A 89 -10.52 -6.71 11.73
N THR A 90 -11.30 -6.49 10.66
CA THR A 90 -12.76 -6.54 10.71
C THR A 90 -13.26 -7.93 11.08
N THR A 91 -12.69 -8.97 10.48
CA THR A 91 -13.05 -10.37 10.76
C THR A 91 -12.76 -10.72 12.21
N LEU A 92 -11.57 -10.37 12.72
CA LEU A 92 -11.21 -10.61 14.11
C LEU A 92 -12.11 -9.82 15.07
N HIS A 93 -12.40 -8.56 14.77
CA HIS A 93 -13.28 -7.72 15.57
C HIS A 93 -14.66 -8.36 15.75
N TRP A 94 -15.30 -8.76 14.65
CA TRP A 94 -16.61 -9.41 14.70
C TRP A 94 -16.55 -10.81 15.29
N GLY A 95 -15.50 -11.58 15.00
CA GLY A 95 -15.28 -12.89 15.60
C GLY A 95 -15.18 -12.84 17.12
N LEU A 96 -14.38 -11.91 17.65
CA LEU A 96 -14.23 -11.68 19.08
C LEU A 96 -15.54 -11.19 19.72
N LEU A 97 -16.21 -10.23 19.10
CA LEU A 97 -17.49 -9.71 19.58
C LEU A 97 -18.56 -10.83 19.63
N TYR A 98 -18.60 -11.67 18.62
CA TYR A 98 -19.50 -12.82 18.57
C TYR A 98 -19.21 -13.80 19.71
N MET A 99 -17.95 -14.17 19.93
CA MET A 99 -17.57 -15.06 21.04
C MET A 99 -17.95 -14.48 22.41
N ALA A 100 -17.72 -13.18 22.64
CA ALA A 100 -18.05 -12.54 23.91
C ALA A 100 -19.57 -12.47 24.18
N LEU A 101 -20.39 -12.23 23.16
CA LEU A 101 -21.83 -12.02 23.32
C LEU A 101 -22.69 -13.28 23.14
N LYS A 102 -22.16 -14.32 22.48
CA LYS A 102 -22.90 -15.53 22.10
C LYS A 102 -22.29 -16.82 22.62
N SER A 103 -21.23 -16.78 23.42
CA SER A 103 -20.76 -17.98 24.14
C SER A 103 -21.86 -18.46 25.10
N PRO A 104 -22.39 -19.69 24.91
CA PRO A 104 -23.31 -20.27 25.89
C PRO A 104 -22.50 -20.60 27.15
N SER A 105 -23.07 -20.26 28.31
CA SER A 105 -22.60 -20.73 29.62
C SER A 105 -23.01 -22.19 29.85
#